data_AF-A0A1Y5LQU1-F1
#
_entry.id   AF-A0A1Y5LQU1-F1
#
_cell.length_a   1.000
_cell.length_b   1.000
_cell.length_c   1.000
_cell.angle_alpha   90.00
_cell.angle_beta   90.00
_cell.angle_gamma   90.00
#
_symmetry.space_group_name_H-M   'P 1'
#
loop_
_entity.id
_entity.type
_entity.pdbx_description
1 polymer ?
#
loop_
_entity_poly.entity_id
_entity_poly.type
_entity_poly.pdbx_seq_one_letter_code
_entity_poly.pdbx_strand_id
1 'polypeptide(L)'
;MSHGYPADSPTVRRHGRAIGFSPSPNGCSIRAWWTQDGNPIGTYSSFEEAVQAGLEALGCEDPAEVERETARIATEFHEVDWR
;
A
#
# COMPACT_ATOMS: atom_id res chain seq x y z
N MET A 1 -21.96 -2.31 -7.71
CA MET A 1 -21.34 -2.56 -6.40
C MET A 1 -19.84 -2.38 -6.57
N SER A 2 -19.35 -1.16 -6.39
CA SER A 2 -17.92 -0.84 -6.35
C SER A 2 -17.41 -1.24 -4.98
N HIS A 3 -17.09 -2.53 -4.83
CA HIS A 3 -16.41 -3.02 -3.63
C HIS A 3 -14.97 -2.52 -3.63
N GLY A 4 -14.60 -1.79 -2.58
CA GLY A 4 -13.25 -1.76 -2.06
C GLY A 4 -12.37 -0.57 -2.48
N TYR A 5 -12.51 0.53 -1.75
CA TYR A 5 -11.49 1.57 -1.54
C TYR A 5 -11.20 2.50 -2.73
N PRO A 6 -10.85 3.79 -2.47
CA PRO A 6 -10.94 4.81 -3.50
C PRO A 6 -9.76 4.76 -4.46
N ALA A 7 -10.02 5.21 -5.69
CA ALA A 7 -9.11 5.12 -6.83
C ALA A 7 -7.79 5.90 -6.64
N ASP A 8 -7.72 6.76 -5.63
CA ASP A 8 -6.58 7.63 -5.33
C ASP A 8 -5.66 7.04 -4.25
N SER A 9 -5.87 5.77 -3.86
CA SER A 9 -4.93 5.08 -2.99
C SER A 9 -3.57 4.91 -3.68
N PRO A 10 -2.46 5.26 -3.03
CA PRO A 10 -1.12 4.99 -3.56
C PRO A 10 -0.95 3.49 -3.79
N THR A 11 -0.30 3.15 -4.90
CA THR A 11 -0.10 1.76 -5.33
C THR A 11 1.35 1.47 -5.70
N VAL A 12 1.73 0.20 -5.53
CA VAL A 12 2.97 -0.38 -6.06
C VAL A 12 2.60 -1.40 -7.12
N ARG A 13 3.16 -1.28 -8.32
CA ARG A 13 2.84 -2.17 -9.46
C ARG A 13 4.06 -2.94 -9.89
N ARG A 14 3.93 -4.26 -10.05
CA ARG A 14 4.99 -5.12 -10.57
C ARG A 14 4.41 -6.30 -11.34
N HIS A 15 4.98 -6.61 -12.50
CA HIS A 15 4.59 -7.74 -13.35
C HIS A 15 3.07 -7.85 -13.60
N GLY A 16 2.38 -6.72 -13.80
CA GLY A 16 0.95 -6.68 -14.06
C GLY A 16 0.05 -6.85 -12.83
N ARG A 17 0.63 -7.02 -11.64
CA ARG A 17 -0.08 -7.05 -10.36
C ARG A 17 0.19 -5.75 -9.60
N ALA A 18 -0.71 -5.39 -8.68
CA ALA A 18 -0.56 -4.16 -7.91
C ALA A 18 -1.13 -4.27 -6.50
N ILE A 19 -0.41 -3.68 -5.55
CA ILE A 19 -0.80 -3.55 -4.15
C ILE A 19 -1.23 -2.11 -3.88
N GLY A 20 -2.39 -1.94 -3.27
CA GLY A 20 -2.89 -0.65 -2.80
C GLY A 20 -2.62 -0.47 -1.32
N PHE A 21 -2.42 0.79 -0.93
CA PHE A 21 -2.18 1.21 0.44
C PHE A 21 -3.20 2.27 0.86
N SER A 22 -3.71 2.17 2.08
CA SER A 22 -4.57 3.19 2.69
C SER A 22 -4.34 3.25 4.19
N PRO A 23 -4.60 4.39 4.82
CA PRO A 23 -4.62 4.44 6.27
C PRO A 23 -5.90 3.74 6.74
N SER A 24 -5.86 3.18 7.95
CA SER A 24 -7.08 2.75 8.61
C SER A 24 -7.95 3.97 8.97
N PRO A 25 -9.28 3.81 9.10
CA PRO A 25 -10.18 4.93 9.44
C PRO A 25 -9.85 5.64 10.76
N ASN A 26 -9.13 4.98 11.68
CA ASN A 26 -8.65 5.56 12.93
C ASN A 26 -7.25 6.18 12.83
N GLY A 27 -6.61 6.15 11.65
CA GLY A 27 -5.26 6.66 11.40
C GLY A 27 -4.13 5.90 12.09
N CYS A 28 -4.41 4.76 12.75
CA CYS A 28 -3.42 4.05 13.56
C CYS A 28 -2.61 2.99 12.81
N SER A 29 -3.00 2.66 11.58
CA SER A 29 -2.37 1.56 10.83
C SER A 29 -2.47 1.77 9.33
N ILE A 30 -1.59 1.12 8.58
CA ILE A 30 -1.59 1.10 7.12
C ILE A 30 -2.10 -0.26 6.65
N ARG A 31 -3.11 -0.27 5.77
CA ARG A 31 -3.64 -1.48 5.16
C ARG A 31 -2.98 -1.69 3.81
N ALA A 32 -2.64 -2.95 3.51
CA ALA A 32 -2.18 -3.36 2.19
C ALA A 32 -3.12 -4.43 1.62
N TRP A 33 -3.48 -4.32 0.33
CA TRP A 33 -4.36 -5.26 -0.34
C TRP A 33 -4.06 -5.38 -1.84
N TRP A 34 -4.47 -6.50 -2.42
CA TRP A 34 -4.44 -6.71 -3.86
C TRP A 34 -5.50 -5.83 -4.55
N THR A 35 -5.07 -4.93 -5.42
CA THR A 35 -5.99 -4.01 -6.13
C THR A 35 -6.94 -4.72 -7.11
N GLN A 36 -6.59 -5.92 -7.56
CA GLN A 36 -7.36 -6.66 -8.57
C GLN A 36 -8.63 -7.29 -8.01
N ASP A 37 -8.57 -7.82 -6.78
CA ASP A 37 -9.65 -8.58 -6.15
C ASP A 37 -10.05 -8.05 -4.76
N GLY A 38 -9.32 -7.05 -4.23
CA GLY A 38 -9.55 -6.47 -2.93
C GLY A 38 -9.08 -7.34 -1.76
N ASN A 39 -8.36 -8.43 -2.01
CA ASN A 39 -7.94 -9.35 -0.96
C ASN A 39 -6.89 -8.69 -0.05
N PRO A 40 -7.09 -8.70 1.29
CA PRO A 40 -6.15 -8.11 2.22
C PRO A 40 -4.86 -8.92 2.25
N ILE A 41 -3.73 -8.22 2.25
CA ILE A 41 -2.42 -8.81 2.58
C ILE A 41 -2.21 -8.70 4.09
N GLY A 42 -2.50 -7.52 4.65
CA GLY A 42 -2.33 -7.28 6.08
C GLY A 42 -2.63 -5.85 6.49
N THR A 43 -2.43 -5.61 7.79
CA THR A 43 -2.51 -4.29 8.43
C THR A 43 -1.27 -4.10 9.28
N TYR A 44 -0.61 -2.96 9.13
CA TYR A 44 0.76 -2.71 9.61
C TYR A 44 0.83 -1.42 10.39
N SER A 45 1.84 -1.29 11.25
CA SER A 45 1.98 -0.12 12.12
C SER A 45 2.79 1.00 11.46
N SER A 46 3.52 0.68 10.39
CA SER A 46 4.32 1.65 9.63
C SER A 46 4.16 1.48 8.11
N PHE A 47 4.55 2.50 7.35
CA PHE A 47 4.62 2.42 5.90
C PHE A 47 5.66 1.41 5.42
N GLU A 48 6.82 1.36 6.09
CA GLU A 48 7.90 0.44 5.75
C GLU A 48 7.45 -1.02 5.84
N GLU A 49 6.79 -1.40 6.93
CA GLU A 49 6.24 -2.75 7.12
C GLU A 49 5.20 -3.09 6.05
N ALA A 50 4.31 -2.15 5.74
CA ALA A 50 3.27 -2.35 4.74
C ALA A 50 3.88 -2.53 3.33
N VAL A 51 4.81 -1.65 2.96
CA VAL A 51 5.46 -1.64 1.65
C VAL A 51 6.33 -2.87 1.48
N GLN A 52 7.08 -3.25 2.52
CA GLN A 52 7.85 -4.49 2.53
C GLN A 52 6.94 -5.69 2.26
N ALA A 53 5.84 -5.85 3.00
CA ALA A 53 4.93 -6.97 2.79
C ALA A 53 4.26 -6.94 1.40
N GLY A 54 3.93 -5.75 0.88
CA GLY A 54 3.40 -5.59 -0.47
C GLY A 54 4.40 -5.96 -1.56
N LEU A 55 5.67 -5.58 -1.40
CA LEU A 55 6.76 -5.92 -2.31
C LEU A 55 7.09 -7.42 -2.25
N GLU A 56 7.16 -8.00 -1.06
CA GLU A 56 7.32 -9.45 -0.86
C GLU A 56 6.20 -10.23 -1.57
N ALA A 57 4.95 -9.78 -1.43
CA ALA A 57 3.80 -10.35 -2.13
C ALA A 57 3.90 -10.24 -3.66
N LEU A 58 4.60 -9.20 -4.16
CA LEU A 58 4.95 -9.00 -5.57
C LEU A 58 6.26 -9.72 -5.98
N GLY A 59 6.87 -10.51 -5.09
CA GLY A 59 8.12 -11.22 -5.32
C GLY A 59 9.35 -10.31 -5.39
N CYS A 60 9.32 -9.18 -4.69
CA CYS A 60 10.41 -8.22 -4.57
C CYS A 60 10.91 -8.16 -3.13
N GLU A 61 12.14 -8.63 -2.91
CA GLU A 61 12.78 -8.60 -1.58
C GLU A 61 13.98 -7.63 -1.56
N ASP A 62 14.07 -6.72 -2.55
CA ASP A 62 15.13 -5.72 -2.62
C ASP A 62 14.91 -4.59 -1.59
N PRO A 63 15.78 -4.44 -0.57
CA PRO A 63 15.62 -3.41 0.45
C PRO A 63 15.66 -1.97 -0.12
N ALA A 64 16.41 -1.73 -1.21
CA ALA A 64 16.48 -0.42 -1.83
C ALA A 64 15.14 -0.05 -2.50
N GLU A 65 14.44 -1.05 -3.02
CA GLU A 65 13.07 -0.87 -3.53
C GLU A 65 12.12 -0.55 -2.38
N VAL A 66 12.21 -1.26 -1.26
CA VAL A 66 11.38 -1.00 -0.06
C VAL A 66 11.56 0.45 0.41
N GLU A 67 12.80 0.92 0.55
CA GLU A 67 13.10 2.29 0.98
C GLU A 67 12.50 3.32 0.00
N ARG A 68 12.71 3.13 -1.31
CA ARG A 68 12.21 4.05 -2.34
C ARG A 68 10.68 4.11 -2.37
N GLU A 69 10.02 2.97 -2.36
CA GLU A 69 8.57 2.88 -2.41
C GLU A 69 7.94 3.39 -1.11
N THR A 70 8.58 3.17 0.04
CA THR A 70 8.16 3.71 1.34
C THR A 70 8.18 5.23 1.33
N ALA A 71 9.26 5.85 0.85
CA ALA A 71 9.37 7.31 0.77
C ALA A 71 8.31 7.90 -0.16
N ARG A 72 8.07 7.28 -1.32
CA ARG A 72 7.03 7.73 -2.26
C ARG A 72 5.65 7.64 -1.62
N ILE A 73 5.31 6.48 -1.06
CA ILE A 73 3.98 6.23 -0.48
C ILE A 73 3.74 7.16 0.70
N ALA A 74 4.70 7.32 1.61
CA ALA A 74 4.58 8.24 2.73
C ALA A 74 4.31 9.69 2.26
N THR A 75 4.94 10.13 1.17
CA THR A 75 4.71 11.45 0.57
C THR A 75 3.31 11.57 -0.03
N GLU A 76 2.89 10.60 -0.84
CA GLU A 76 1.58 10.59 -1.51
C GLU A 76 0.43 10.55 -0.49
N PHE A 77 0.60 9.85 0.63
CA PHE A 77 -0.33 9.87 1.75
C PHE A 77 -0.48 11.24 2.42
N HIS A 78 0.58 12.05 2.47
CA HIS A 78 0.49 13.41 3.00
C HIS A 78 -0.26 14.37 2.07
N GLU A 79 -0.24 14.10 0.75
CA GLU A 79 -0.93 14.92 -0.25
C GLU A 79 -2.42 14.58 -0.36
N VAL A 80 -2.78 13.31 -0.16
CA VAL A 80 -4.18 12.89 -0.11
C VAL A 80 -4.70 13.19 1.30
N ASP A 81 -5.37 14.32 1.51
CA ASP A 81 -6.05 14.65 2.77
C ASP A 81 -7.35 13.82 2.86
N TRP A 82 -7.27 12.62 3.46
CA TRP A 82 -8.40 11.68 3.62
C TRP A 82 -9.40 12.13 4.72
N ARG A 83 -9.83 13.39 4.70
CA ARG A 83 -10.80 13.98 5.63
C ARG A 83 -12.25 13.56 5.36
#